data_AF-U4TY62-F1
#
_entry.id   AF-U4TY62-F1
#
_cell.length_a   1.000
_cell.length_b   1.000
_cell.length_c   1.000
_cell.angle_alpha   90.00
_cell.angle_beta   90.00
_cell.angle_gamma   90.00
#
_symmetry.space_group_name_H-M   'P 1'
#
loop_
_entity.id
_entity.type
_entity.pdbx_description
1 polymer ?
#
loop_
_entity_poly.entity_id
_entity_poly.type
_entity_poly.pdbx_seq_one_letter_code
_entity_poly.pdbx_strand_id
1 'polypeptide(L)'
;MVDLEDLLDTEHVLIDTVENYIKAEEQKIDLLKRYVAIYQRQQKKAREDAQSYLSNPINAYTLVKRLTADWTQVEALVNTNMNADTLANISYVKQNMKFPTDEDLNGAAVALMRLQDTYRLDTSSLARGELNGVKYSAELSAADCFELGRQSYNNGDYYHTQLWMEEAGARFKREANETVDQSDILEYLAFSIYKQGNVALALDLTNKLLELTPTHSRALGNKVYYQDQLKGQENETVKRKGDDESENIPINGVKFYKPNYDDPFGKDLYEALCRGEVSTPVEVQAKLKCRYLSRDNPFLKLAPFKVEEAHLEPDLFIFHDVMSDKEIETIKRLAQPRQQLFKTNNNYV
;
A
#
# COMPACT_ATOMS: atom_id res chain seq x y z
N MET A 1 12.25 -18.17 4.55
CA MET A 1 11.84 -17.10 3.61
C MET A 1 10.66 -17.60 2.78
N VAL A 2 9.66 -18.23 3.43
CA VAL A 2 8.63 -19.07 2.79
C VAL A 2 7.23 -18.59 3.19
N ASP A 3 6.96 -17.28 3.09
CA ASP A 3 5.64 -16.71 3.43
C ASP A 3 5.09 -15.77 2.35
N LEU A 4 5.95 -15.04 1.64
CA LEU A 4 5.53 -14.20 0.50
C LEU A 4 5.37 -14.99 -0.80
N GLU A 5 6.14 -16.07 -0.99
CA GLU A 5 6.01 -16.94 -2.17
C GLU A 5 4.62 -17.59 -2.22
N ASP A 6 4.10 -18.06 -1.10
CA ASP A 6 2.74 -18.62 -1.00
C ASP A 6 1.65 -17.58 -1.34
N LEU A 7 1.91 -16.28 -1.13
CA LEU A 7 0.98 -15.22 -1.52
C LEU A 7 0.90 -15.06 -3.04
N LEU A 8 1.99 -15.32 -3.76
CA LEU A 8 1.99 -15.32 -5.23
C LEU A 8 1.11 -16.44 -5.78
N ASP A 9 1.15 -17.62 -5.14
CA ASP A 9 0.27 -18.74 -5.51
C ASP A 9 -1.20 -18.40 -5.24
N THR A 10 -1.49 -17.77 -4.08
CA THR A 10 -2.85 -17.27 -3.79
C THR A 10 -3.33 -16.25 -4.83
N GLU A 11 -2.48 -15.30 -5.20
CA GLU A 11 -2.81 -14.28 -6.21
C GLU A 11 -3.07 -14.93 -7.59
N HIS A 12 -2.25 -15.89 -7.99
CA HIS A 12 -2.46 -16.64 -9.24
C HIS A 12 -3.84 -17.31 -9.29
N VAL A 13 -4.27 -17.97 -8.22
CA VAL A 13 -5.60 -18.61 -8.16
C VAL A 13 -6.73 -17.57 -8.26
N LEU A 14 -6.56 -16.39 -7.66
CA LEU A 14 -7.53 -15.29 -7.75
C LEU A 14 -7.61 -14.73 -9.17
N ILE A 15 -6.47 -14.54 -9.83
CA ILE A 15 -6.41 -14.12 -11.23
C ILE A 15 -7.16 -15.12 -12.11
N ASP A 16 -6.86 -16.42 -11.99
CA ASP A 16 -7.55 -17.47 -12.75
C ASP A 16 -9.07 -17.47 -12.51
N THR A 17 -9.49 -17.25 -11.26
CA THR A 17 -10.90 -17.19 -10.88
C THR A 17 -11.60 -16.03 -11.59
N VAL A 18 -10.98 -14.85 -11.63
CA VAL A 18 -11.52 -13.66 -12.31
C VAL A 18 -11.48 -13.84 -13.83
N GLU A 19 -10.42 -14.41 -14.40
CA GLU A 19 -10.36 -14.69 -15.84
C GLU A 19 -11.47 -15.63 -16.30
N ASN A 20 -11.75 -16.69 -15.53
CA ASN A 20 -12.81 -17.63 -15.86
C ASN A 20 -14.19 -16.97 -15.81
N TYR A 21 -14.41 -16.09 -14.83
CA TYR A 21 -15.62 -15.27 -14.77
C TYR A 21 -15.76 -14.34 -15.98
N ILE A 22 -14.67 -13.64 -16.36
CA ILE A 22 -14.66 -12.77 -17.55
C ILE A 22 -15.03 -13.58 -18.81
N LYS A 23 -14.37 -14.73 -19.03
CA LYS A 23 -14.63 -15.60 -20.18
C LYS A 23 -16.10 -16.04 -20.24
N ALA A 24 -16.69 -16.33 -19.08
CA ALA A 24 -18.08 -16.77 -18.99
C ALA A 24 -19.08 -15.63 -19.30
N GLU A 25 -18.84 -14.43 -18.76
CA GLU A 25 -19.66 -13.24 -19.06
C GLU A 25 -19.50 -12.80 -20.52
N GLU A 26 -18.30 -12.88 -21.11
CA GLU A 26 -18.08 -12.60 -22.53
C GLU A 26 -18.90 -13.54 -23.43
N GLN A 27 -18.94 -14.84 -23.13
CA GLN A 27 -19.77 -15.81 -23.86
C GLN A 27 -21.27 -15.47 -23.76
N LYS A 28 -21.73 -15.09 -22.58
CA LYS A 28 -23.12 -14.64 -22.36
C LYS A 28 -23.42 -13.37 -23.17
N ILE A 29 -22.54 -12.39 -23.14
CA ILE A 29 -22.66 -11.13 -23.90
C ILE A 29 -22.67 -11.42 -25.40
N ASP A 30 -21.82 -12.30 -25.89
CA ASP A 30 -21.76 -12.66 -27.31
C ASP A 30 -23.03 -13.37 -27.78
N LEU A 31 -23.61 -14.24 -26.94
CA LEU A 31 -24.89 -14.87 -27.25
C LEU A 31 -26.02 -13.84 -27.30
N LEU A 32 -26.06 -12.89 -26.36
CA LEU A 32 -27.02 -11.77 -26.38
C LEU A 32 -26.86 -10.90 -27.63
N LYS A 33 -25.62 -10.55 -28.01
CA LYS A 33 -25.34 -9.82 -29.26
C LYS A 33 -25.87 -10.55 -30.49
N ARG A 34 -25.74 -11.88 -30.56
CA ARG A 34 -26.30 -12.70 -31.66
C ARG A 34 -27.83 -12.61 -31.71
N TYR A 35 -28.52 -12.76 -30.58
CA TYR A 35 -29.98 -12.60 -30.52
C TYR A 35 -30.41 -11.22 -31.00
N VAL A 36 -29.78 -10.15 -30.49
CA VAL A 36 -30.06 -8.77 -30.88
C VAL A 36 -29.85 -8.57 -32.39
N ALA A 37 -28.74 -9.05 -32.95
CA ALA A 37 -28.46 -8.92 -34.38
C ALA A 37 -29.51 -9.61 -35.26
N ILE A 38 -29.96 -10.82 -34.88
CA ILE A 38 -31.02 -11.55 -35.58
C ILE A 38 -32.32 -10.75 -35.57
N TYR A 39 -32.72 -10.23 -34.41
CA TYR A 39 -33.98 -9.49 -34.26
C TYR A 39 -33.95 -8.15 -34.97
N GLN A 40 -32.83 -7.41 -34.90
CA GLN A 40 -32.65 -6.16 -35.63
C GLN A 40 -32.77 -6.36 -37.14
N ARG A 41 -32.17 -7.42 -37.69
CA ARG A 41 -32.27 -7.72 -39.12
C ARG A 41 -33.71 -8.00 -39.55
N GLN A 42 -34.47 -8.73 -38.74
CA GLN A 42 -35.86 -9.06 -39.04
C GLN A 42 -36.77 -7.84 -38.86
N GLN A 43 -36.50 -7.00 -37.86
CA GLN A 43 -37.26 -5.78 -37.61
C GLN A 43 -36.99 -4.68 -38.64
N LYS A 44 -35.77 -4.60 -39.20
CA LYS A 44 -35.46 -3.67 -40.30
C LYS A 44 -36.35 -3.92 -41.51
N LYS A 45 -36.50 -5.18 -41.93
CA LYS A 45 -37.41 -5.58 -43.02
C LYS A 45 -38.88 -5.24 -42.73
N ALA A 46 -39.31 -5.40 -41.48
CA ALA A 46 -40.67 -5.09 -41.07
C ALA A 46 -40.96 -3.57 -41.02
N ARG A 47 -39.93 -2.73 -40.78
CA ARG A 47 -40.08 -1.27 -40.73
C ARG A 47 -40.14 -0.61 -42.11
N GLU A 48 -39.59 -1.25 -43.14
CA GLU A 48 -39.63 -0.75 -44.52
C GLU A 48 -41.08 -0.72 -45.06
N ASP A 49 -41.85 -1.78 -44.83
CA ASP A 49 -43.29 -1.84 -45.10
C ASP A 49 -43.96 -2.84 -44.15
N ALA A 50 -44.53 -2.32 -43.06
CA ALA A 50 -45.14 -3.14 -42.01
C ALA A 50 -46.37 -3.91 -42.52
N GLN A 51 -47.17 -3.31 -43.40
CA GLN A 51 -48.43 -3.89 -43.85
C GLN A 51 -48.18 -5.06 -44.81
N SER A 52 -47.27 -4.89 -45.76
CA SER A 52 -46.82 -5.97 -46.64
C SER A 52 -46.11 -7.07 -45.84
N TYR A 53 -45.22 -6.71 -44.91
CA TYR A 53 -44.50 -7.69 -44.09
C TYR A 53 -45.46 -8.56 -43.26
N LEU A 54 -46.46 -7.96 -42.60
CA LEU A 54 -47.43 -8.68 -41.76
C LEU A 54 -48.51 -9.42 -42.55
N SER A 55 -48.77 -9.04 -43.80
CA SER A 55 -49.68 -9.77 -44.69
C SER A 55 -49.14 -11.17 -45.06
N ASN A 56 -47.84 -11.41 -44.90
CA ASN A 56 -47.22 -12.73 -45.04
C ASN A 56 -47.39 -13.54 -43.73
N PRO A 57 -48.12 -14.68 -43.75
CA PRO A 57 -48.38 -15.47 -42.54
C PRO A 57 -47.13 -16.01 -41.84
N ILE A 58 -46.04 -16.28 -42.56
CA ILE A 58 -44.77 -16.75 -42.00
C ILE A 58 -44.10 -15.62 -41.19
N ASN A 59 -44.13 -14.40 -41.71
CA ASN A 59 -43.59 -13.23 -41.05
C ASN A 59 -44.40 -12.86 -39.79
N ALA A 60 -45.73 -12.96 -39.86
CA ALA A 60 -46.62 -12.75 -38.71
C ALA A 60 -46.36 -13.82 -37.62
N TYR A 61 -46.31 -15.10 -38.00
CA TYR A 61 -46.00 -16.20 -37.07
C TYR A 61 -44.63 -16.01 -36.40
N THR A 62 -43.58 -15.73 -37.17
CA THR A 62 -42.22 -15.55 -36.61
C THR A 62 -42.11 -14.33 -35.70
N LEU A 63 -42.83 -13.24 -35.97
CA LEU A 63 -42.91 -12.10 -35.05
C LEU A 63 -43.54 -12.50 -33.70
N VAL A 64 -44.68 -13.20 -33.74
CA VAL A 64 -45.36 -13.66 -32.52
C VAL A 64 -44.46 -14.62 -31.75
N LYS A 65 -43.87 -15.62 -32.41
CA LYS A 65 -42.92 -16.56 -31.79
C LYS A 65 -41.75 -15.84 -31.12
N ARG A 66 -41.16 -14.83 -31.77
CA ARG A 66 -40.07 -14.06 -31.15
C ARG A 66 -40.51 -13.44 -29.83
N LEU A 67 -41.65 -12.75 -29.85
CA LEU A 67 -42.20 -12.03 -28.68
C LEU A 67 -42.66 -12.95 -27.56
N THR A 68 -43.11 -14.18 -27.86
CA THR A 68 -43.66 -15.09 -26.85
C THR A 68 -42.69 -16.18 -26.39
N ALA A 69 -41.77 -16.62 -27.23
CA ALA A 69 -40.89 -17.76 -26.96
C ALA A 69 -39.40 -17.44 -27.06
N ASP A 70 -38.97 -16.68 -28.07
CA ASP A 70 -37.52 -16.43 -28.21
C ASP A 70 -37.03 -15.37 -27.19
N TRP A 71 -37.86 -14.38 -26.83
CA TRP A 71 -37.54 -13.39 -25.81
C TRP A 71 -37.46 -13.96 -24.39
N THR A 72 -38.17 -15.05 -24.07
CA THR A 72 -38.05 -15.70 -22.74
C THR A 72 -36.68 -16.35 -22.56
N GLN A 73 -36.05 -16.84 -23.64
CA GLN A 73 -34.68 -17.33 -23.60
C GLN A 73 -33.68 -16.20 -23.35
N VAL A 74 -33.91 -15.03 -23.99
CA VAL A 74 -33.07 -13.84 -23.77
C VAL A 74 -33.19 -13.37 -22.33
N GLU A 75 -34.41 -13.31 -21.79
CA GLU A 75 -34.65 -12.95 -20.39
C GLU A 75 -33.95 -13.93 -19.42
N ALA A 76 -34.08 -15.23 -19.66
CA ALA A 76 -33.39 -16.25 -18.85
C ALA A 76 -31.86 -16.09 -18.91
N LEU A 77 -31.30 -15.81 -20.09
CA LEU A 77 -29.87 -15.59 -20.27
C LEU A 77 -29.40 -14.32 -19.54
N VAL A 78 -30.15 -13.22 -19.66
CA VAL A 78 -29.86 -11.97 -18.92
C VAL A 78 -29.87 -12.22 -17.41
N ASN A 79 -30.86 -12.97 -16.92
CA ASN A 79 -31.02 -13.31 -15.50
C ASN A 79 -30.02 -14.37 -14.98
N THR A 80 -29.23 -15.00 -15.86
CA THR A 80 -28.20 -15.95 -15.43
C THR A 80 -27.10 -15.20 -14.68
N ASN A 81 -26.95 -15.48 -13.38
CA ASN A 81 -25.99 -14.82 -12.51
C ASN A 81 -24.74 -15.69 -12.31
N MET A 82 -23.61 -15.28 -12.87
CA MET A 82 -22.32 -15.99 -12.76
C MET A 82 -21.49 -15.50 -11.55
N ASN A 83 -21.99 -14.50 -10.83
CA ASN A 83 -21.27 -13.88 -9.72
C ASN A 83 -21.23 -14.78 -8.49
N ALA A 84 -22.28 -15.55 -8.24
CA ALA A 84 -22.42 -16.35 -7.02
C ALA A 84 -21.27 -17.36 -6.86
N ASP A 85 -20.97 -18.13 -7.91
CA ASP A 85 -19.91 -19.13 -7.90
C ASP A 85 -18.52 -18.48 -7.81
N THR A 86 -18.31 -17.38 -8.54
CA THR A 86 -17.06 -16.62 -8.52
C THR A 86 -16.77 -16.04 -7.14
N LEU A 87 -17.78 -15.43 -6.50
CA LEU A 87 -17.66 -14.86 -5.15
C LEU A 87 -17.47 -15.95 -4.10
N ALA A 88 -18.09 -17.12 -4.27
CA ALA A 88 -17.88 -18.28 -3.42
C ALA A 88 -16.42 -18.79 -3.53
N ASN A 89 -15.87 -18.85 -4.74
CA ASN A 89 -14.47 -19.24 -4.97
C ASN A 89 -13.49 -18.23 -4.36
N ILE A 90 -13.70 -16.92 -4.56
CA ILE A 90 -12.86 -15.88 -3.92
C ILE A 90 -12.93 -16.00 -2.40
N SER A 91 -14.13 -16.21 -1.84
CA SER A 91 -14.32 -16.39 -0.40
C SER A 91 -13.61 -17.65 0.10
N TYR A 92 -13.66 -18.74 -0.67
CA TYR A 92 -12.97 -19.98 -0.36
C TYR A 92 -11.44 -19.77 -0.35
N VAL A 93 -10.88 -19.10 -1.36
CA VAL A 93 -9.44 -18.78 -1.42
C VAL A 93 -9.02 -17.96 -0.22
N LYS A 94 -9.75 -16.88 0.10
CA LYS A 94 -9.47 -16.04 1.29
C LYS A 94 -9.51 -16.81 2.61
N GLN A 95 -10.32 -17.86 2.72
CA GLN A 95 -10.46 -18.65 3.94
C GLN A 95 -9.48 -19.82 4.05
N ASN A 96 -9.03 -20.37 2.91
CA ASN A 96 -8.28 -21.63 2.87
C ASN A 96 -6.83 -21.49 2.38
N MET A 97 -6.47 -20.35 1.78
CA MET A 97 -5.10 -20.02 1.39
C MET A 97 -4.54 -18.89 2.26
N LYS A 98 -3.21 -18.70 2.21
CA LYS A 98 -2.58 -17.56 2.89
C LYS A 98 -3.04 -16.28 2.21
N PHE A 99 -3.61 -15.37 3.01
CA PHE A 99 -4.09 -14.07 2.54
C PHE A 99 -3.67 -13.02 3.56
N PRO A 100 -3.04 -11.91 3.14
CA PRO A 100 -2.59 -10.88 4.07
C PRO A 100 -3.77 -10.16 4.71
N THR A 101 -3.53 -9.65 5.91
CA THR A 101 -4.46 -8.79 6.66
C THR A 101 -4.06 -7.32 6.53
N ASP A 102 -4.92 -6.43 7.00
CA ASP A 102 -4.59 -5.00 7.10
C ASP A 102 -3.37 -4.77 8.01
N GLU A 103 -3.13 -5.64 9.00
CA GLU A 103 -1.94 -5.58 9.86
C GLU A 103 -0.66 -5.89 9.08
N ASP A 104 -0.69 -6.86 8.16
CA ASP A 104 0.45 -7.20 7.30
C ASP A 104 0.78 -6.06 6.35
N LEU A 105 -0.24 -5.42 5.75
CA LEU A 105 -0.07 -4.23 4.91
C LEU A 105 0.54 -3.07 5.71
N ASN A 106 0.01 -2.79 6.90
CA ASN A 106 0.55 -1.77 7.78
C ASN A 106 1.99 -2.08 8.19
N GLY A 107 2.29 -3.33 8.53
CA GLY A 107 3.64 -3.79 8.88
C GLY A 107 4.63 -3.60 7.74
N ALA A 108 4.23 -3.92 6.50
CA ALA A 108 5.04 -3.68 5.31
C ALA A 108 5.29 -2.18 5.06
N ALA A 109 4.25 -1.34 5.21
CA ALA A 109 4.37 0.11 5.08
C ALA A 109 5.32 0.70 6.13
N VAL A 110 5.17 0.32 7.41
CA VAL A 110 6.05 0.75 8.50
C VAL A 110 7.49 0.30 8.27
N ALA A 111 7.70 -0.94 7.79
CA ALA A 111 9.03 -1.42 7.45
C ALA A 111 9.67 -0.59 6.32
N LEU A 112 8.89 -0.22 5.31
CA LEU A 112 9.35 0.64 4.22
C LEU A 112 9.71 2.05 4.73
N MET A 113 8.88 2.67 5.58
CA MET A 113 9.18 3.97 6.20
C MET A 113 10.45 3.89 7.06
N ARG A 114 10.63 2.79 7.79
CA ARG A 114 11.85 2.58 8.58
C ARG A 114 13.10 2.55 7.69
N LEU A 115 13.04 1.88 6.54
CA LEU A 115 14.13 1.87 5.56
C LEU A 115 14.36 3.27 4.97
N GLN A 116 13.28 3.97 4.63
CA GLN A 116 13.33 5.36 4.16
C GLN A 116 14.07 6.26 5.15
N ASP A 117 13.70 6.20 6.43
CA ASP A 117 14.36 6.92 7.52
C ASP A 117 15.82 6.52 7.69
N THR A 118 16.07 5.22 7.86
CA THR A 118 17.38 4.67 8.18
C THR A 118 18.40 5.03 7.11
N TYR A 119 18.02 4.96 5.84
CA TYR A 119 18.93 5.22 4.72
C TYR A 119 18.74 6.61 4.10
N ARG A 120 17.91 7.47 4.71
CA ARG A 120 17.60 8.82 4.22
C ARG A 120 17.19 8.82 2.74
N LEU A 121 16.32 7.88 2.37
CA LEU A 121 15.89 7.69 0.99
C LEU A 121 14.91 8.79 0.58
N ASP A 122 15.14 9.35 -0.60
CA ASP A 122 14.22 10.29 -1.23
C ASP A 122 12.92 9.59 -1.64
N THR A 123 11.77 10.15 -1.24
CA THR A 123 10.44 9.58 -1.50
C THR A 123 10.22 9.36 -3.00
N SER A 124 10.60 10.33 -3.83
CA SER A 124 10.36 10.26 -5.27
C SER A 124 11.19 9.15 -5.94
N SER A 125 12.43 8.96 -5.47
CA SER A 125 13.34 7.91 -5.95
C SER A 125 12.85 6.53 -5.52
N LEU A 126 12.44 6.40 -4.25
CA LEU A 126 11.84 5.18 -3.72
C LEU A 126 10.56 4.81 -4.48
N ALA A 127 9.70 5.79 -4.78
CA ALA A 127 8.49 5.58 -5.57
C ALA A 127 8.78 5.23 -7.04
N ARG A 128 9.92 5.63 -7.60
CA ARG A 128 10.39 5.17 -8.93
C ARG A 128 11.03 3.78 -8.90
N GLY A 129 11.15 3.15 -7.74
CA GLY A 129 11.88 1.90 -7.58
C GLY A 129 13.39 2.07 -7.75
N GLU A 130 13.91 3.28 -7.51
CA GLU A 130 15.31 3.63 -7.72
C GLU A 130 16.03 3.77 -6.36
N LEU A 131 17.07 2.95 -6.16
CA LEU A 131 17.95 3.04 -5.00
C LEU A 131 19.39 3.23 -5.48
N ASN A 132 20.05 4.29 -5.01
CA ASN A 132 21.42 4.64 -5.43
C ASN A 132 21.61 4.73 -6.96
N GLY A 133 20.60 5.23 -7.68
CA GLY A 133 20.63 5.38 -9.14
C GLY A 133 20.41 4.09 -9.93
N VAL A 134 20.08 2.98 -9.26
CA VAL A 134 19.74 1.70 -9.91
C VAL A 134 18.24 1.44 -9.76
N LYS A 135 17.57 1.11 -10.87
CA LYS A 135 16.16 0.74 -10.89
C LYS A 135 16.00 -0.74 -10.55
N TYR A 136 15.39 -1.03 -9.41
CA TYR A 136 15.19 -2.39 -8.89
C TYR A 136 13.76 -2.90 -9.08
N SER A 137 12.77 -2.02 -9.22
CA SER A 137 11.35 -2.41 -9.28
C SER A 137 10.55 -1.60 -10.30
N ALA A 138 9.30 -2.01 -10.48
CA ALA A 138 8.28 -1.17 -11.08
C ALA A 138 8.07 0.11 -10.25
N GLU A 139 7.54 1.13 -10.91
CA GLU A 139 7.20 2.39 -10.24
C GLU A 139 5.87 2.26 -9.52
N LEU A 140 5.78 2.90 -8.36
CA LEU A 140 4.53 3.02 -7.61
C LEU A 140 3.57 3.97 -8.32
N SER A 141 2.29 3.63 -8.33
CA SER A 141 1.23 4.53 -8.80
C SER A 141 0.93 5.63 -7.77
N ALA A 142 0.08 6.59 -8.14
CA ALA A 142 -0.46 7.58 -7.23
C ALA A 142 -1.30 6.92 -6.14
N ALA A 143 -2.01 5.82 -6.45
CA ALA A 143 -2.75 5.04 -5.47
C ALA A 143 -1.84 4.31 -4.48
N ASP A 144 -0.72 3.74 -4.94
CA ASP A 144 0.25 3.08 -4.05
C ASP A 144 0.89 4.10 -3.09
N CYS A 145 1.27 5.28 -3.60
CA CYS A 145 1.79 6.37 -2.78
C CYS A 145 0.75 6.90 -1.79
N PHE A 146 -0.51 7.02 -2.22
CA PHE A 146 -1.61 7.39 -1.35
C PHE A 146 -1.82 6.36 -0.23
N GLU A 147 -1.78 5.07 -0.55
CA GLU A 147 -1.95 4.01 0.45
C GLU A 147 -0.80 4.03 1.47
N LEU A 148 0.45 4.22 1.05
CA LEU A 148 1.58 4.41 1.96
C LEU A 148 1.35 5.61 2.90
N GLY A 149 0.94 6.75 2.35
CA GLY A 149 0.60 7.93 3.15
C GLY A 149 -0.56 7.69 4.13
N ARG A 150 -1.57 6.91 3.72
CA ARG A 150 -2.72 6.55 4.57
C ARG A 150 -2.31 5.61 5.71
N GLN A 151 -1.45 4.63 5.46
CA GLN A 151 -0.91 3.77 6.51
C GLN A 151 -0.08 4.59 7.52
N SER A 152 0.78 5.49 7.04
CA SER A 152 1.51 6.43 7.91
C SER A 152 0.55 7.31 8.74
N TYR A 153 -0.52 7.81 8.14
CA TYR A 153 -1.53 8.62 8.83
C TYR A 153 -2.19 7.85 9.97
N ASN A 154 -2.59 6.60 9.71
CA ASN A 154 -3.25 5.75 10.71
C ASN A 154 -2.32 5.46 11.90
N ASN A 155 -1.01 5.43 11.66
CA ASN A 155 0.01 5.27 12.70
C ASN A 155 0.38 6.60 13.41
N GLY A 156 -0.22 7.72 13.03
CA GLY A 156 0.09 9.04 13.58
C GLY A 156 1.41 9.64 13.07
N ASP A 157 2.02 9.03 12.05
CA ASP A 157 3.23 9.52 11.40
C ASP A 157 2.87 10.55 10.32
N TYR A 158 2.58 11.77 10.78
CA TYR A 158 2.17 12.85 9.89
C TYR A 158 3.29 13.34 8.98
N TYR A 159 4.56 13.12 9.35
CA TYR A 159 5.72 13.44 8.53
C TYR A 159 5.74 12.57 7.26
N HIS A 160 5.71 11.24 7.41
CA HIS A 160 5.66 10.34 6.26
C HIS A 160 4.33 10.47 5.50
N THR A 161 3.21 10.72 6.20
CA THR A 161 1.94 11.03 5.54
C THR A 161 2.10 12.17 4.54
N GLN A 162 2.72 13.28 4.96
CA GLN A 162 2.93 14.42 4.07
C GLN A 162 3.79 14.03 2.86
N LEU A 163 4.95 13.40 3.10
CA LEU A 163 5.87 13.02 2.02
C LEU A 163 5.18 12.18 0.93
N TRP A 164 4.43 11.16 1.36
CA TRP A 164 3.77 10.24 0.45
C TRP A 164 2.52 10.81 -0.21
N MET A 165 1.78 11.69 0.47
CA MET A 165 0.65 12.41 -0.14
C MET A 165 1.12 13.46 -1.16
N GLU A 166 2.26 14.12 -0.92
CA GLU A 166 2.87 15.02 -1.91
C GLU A 166 3.35 14.25 -3.15
N GLU A 167 4.00 13.09 -2.97
CA GLU A 167 4.41 12.22 -4.08
C GLU A 167 3.19 11.66 -4.83
N ALA A 168 2.14 11.23 -4.13
CA ALA A 168 0.88 10.80 -4.73
C ALA A 168 0.27 11.92 -5.60
N GLY A 169 0.22 13.15 -5.08
CA GLY A 169 -0.28 14.31 -5.82
C GLY A 169 0.60 14.71 -7.01
N ALA A 170 1.92 14.48 -6.94
CA ALA A 170 2.83 14.70 -8.05
C ALA A 170 2.63 13.66 -9.17
N ARG A 171 2.39 12.40 -8.81
CA ARG A 171 2.12 11.29 -9.74
C ARG A 171 0.74 11.38 -10.37
N PHE A 172 -0.28 11.73 -9.60
CA PHE A 172 -1.65 11.94 -10.10
C PHE A 172 -1.67 12.87 -11.32
N LYS A 173 -0.84 13.93 -11.33
CA LYS A 173 -0.75 14.89 -12.46
C LYS A 173 -0.09 14.33 -13.73
N ARG A 174 0.58 13.18 -13.64
CA ARG A 174 1.41 12.60 -14.71
C ARG A 174 0.89 11.25 -15.19
N GLU A 175 0.14 10.55 -14.36
CA GLU A 175 -0.43 9.26 -14.69
C GLU A 175 -1.51 9.38 -15.77
N ALA A 176 -1.49 8.44 -16.72
CA ALA A 176 -2.46 8.43 -17.81
C ALA A 176 -3.87 8.04 -17.34
N ASN A 177 -3.93 7.17 -16.32
CA ASN A 177 -5.16 6.73 -15.69
C ASN A 177 -5.16 7.22 -14.24
N GLU A 178 -6.18 7.95 -13.85
CA GLU A 178 -6.36 8.37 -12.46
C GLU A 178 -6.65 7.14 -11.59
N THR A 179 -5.71 6.77 -10.72
CA THR A 179 -5.85 5.60 -9.83
C THR A 179 -6.42 5.96 -8.46
N VAL A 180 -6.47 7.25 -8.12
CA VAL A 180 -6.91 7.78 -6.82
C VAL A 180 -7.58 9.14 -7.02
N ASP A 181 -8.55 9.48 -6.17
CA ASP A 181 -9.21 10.78 -6.22
C ASP A 181 -8.31 11.89 -5.63
N GLN A 182 -8.18 13.00 -6.34
CA GLN A 182 -7.40 14.16 -5.88
C GLN A 182 -7.94 14.72 -4.55
N SER A 183 -9.25 14.64 -4.32
CA SER A 183 -9.88 15.09 -3.09
C SER A 183 -9.41 14.29 -1.87
N ASP A 184 -9.26 12.96 -2.01
CA ASP A 184 -8.74 12.10 -0.95
C ASP A 184 -7.30 12.48 -0.60
N ILE A 185 -6.42 12.69 -1.59
CA ILE A 185 -5.02 13.12 -1.35
C ILE A 185 -4.99 14.44 -0.56
N LEU A 186 -5.76 15.43 -1.01
CA LEU A 186 -5.77 16.76 -0.38
C LEU A 186 -6.29 16.71 1.05
N GLU A 187 -7.23 15.83 1.34
CA GLU A 187 -7.80 15.69 2.67
C GLU A 187 -6.77 15.18 3.70
N TYR A 188 -6.09 14.08 3.39
CA TYR A 188 -5.04 13.53 4.26
C TYR A 188 -3.85 14.49 4.37
N LEU A 189 -3.45 15.11 3.27
CA LEU A 189 -2.36 16.09 3.24
C LEU A 189 -2.68 17.33 4.09
N ALA A 190 -3.88 17.91 3.94
CA ALA A 190 -4.27 19.10 4.70
C ALA A 190 -4.23 18.82 6.21
N PHE A 191 -4.73 17.66 6.66
CA PHE A 191 -4.72 17.31 8.07
C PHE A 191 -3.31 17.00 8.60
N SER A 192 -2.47 16.31 7.82
CA SER A 192 -1.10 16.01 8.24
C SER A 192 -0.24 17.29 8.36
N ILE A 193 -0.42 18.24 7.45
CA ILE A 193 0.20 19.58 7.51
C ILE A 193 -0.28 20.35 8.74
N TYR A 194 -1.57 20.29 9.06
CA TYR A 194 -2.11 20.88 10.28
C TYR A 194 -1.47 20.26 11.54
N LYS A 195 -1.36 18.93 11.60
CA LYS A 195 -0.76 18.22 12.73
C LYS A 195 0.72 18.52 12.92
N GLN A 196 1.41 18.88 11.85
CA GLN A 196 2.80 19.36 11.88
C GLN A 196 2.91 20.87 12.22
N GLY A 197 1.79 21.56 12.45
CA GLY A 197 1.76 22.93 12.97
C GLY A 197 1.62 24.03 11.93
N ASN A 198 1.61 23.71 10.63
CA ASN A 198 1.45 24.71 9.57
C ASN A 198 -0.04 24.94 9.23
N VAL A 199 -0.73 25.64 10.13
CA VAL A 199 -2.18 25.89 10.02
C VAL A 199 -2.54 26.68 8.75
N ALA A 200 -1.67 27.61 8.32
CA ALA A 200 -1.91 28.43 7.14
C ALA A 200 -1.93 27.59 5.85
N LEU A 201 -0.94 26.71 5.67
CA LEU A 201 -0.90 25.80 4.52
C LEU A 201 -2.03 24.76 4.59
N ALA A 202 -2.35 24.24 5.77
CA ALA A 202 -3.48 23.32 5.94
C ALA A 202 -4.81 23.97 5.51
N LEU A 203 -5.02 25.25 5.83
CA LEU A 203 -6.19 26.00 5.39
C LEU A 203 -6.22 26.20 3.87
N ASP A 204 -5.09 26.52 3.24
CA ASP A 204 -4.99 26.64 1.78
C ASP A 204 -5.36 25.33 1.07
N LEU A 205 -4.79 24.22 1.53
CA LEU A 205 -5.11 22.89 1.00
C LEU A 205 -6.58 22.50 1.24
N THR A 206 -7.13 22.86 2.39
CA THR A 206 -8.56 22.63 2.69
C THR A 206 -9.47 23.45 1.78
N ASN A 207 -9.09 24.69 1.44
CA ASN A 207 -9.84 25.49 0.47
C ASN A 207 -9.80 24.87 -0.92
N LYS A 208 -8.63 24.40 -1.37
CA LYS A 208 -8.48 23.66 -2.64
C LYS A 208 -9.35 22.40 -2.67
N LEU A 209 -9.40 21.66 -1.57
CA LEU A 209 -10.31 20.51 -1.44
C LEU A 209 -11.78 20.92 -1.60
N LEU A 210 -12.19 22.03 -1.00
CA LEU A 210 -13.57 22.53 -1.11
C LEU A 210 -13.91 23.12 -2.48
N GLU A 211 -12.92 23.52 -3.28
CA GLU A 211 -13.13 23.88 -4.69
C GLU A 211 -13.49 22.66 -5.54
N LEU A 212 -12.88 21.51 -5.25
CA LEU A 212 -13.18 20.23 -5.93
C LEU A 212 -14.47 19.59 -5.39
N THR A 213 -14.64 19.62 -4.08
CA THR A 213 -15.75 18.95 -3.38
C THR A 213 -16.41 19.91 -2.38
N PRO A 214 -17.30 20.81 -2.84
CA PRO A 214 -17.91 21.83 -1.97
C PRO A 214 -18.74 21.29 -0.80
N THR A 215 -19.25 20.06 -0.93
CA THR A 215 -20.10 19.39 0.07
C THR A 215 -19.30 18.53 1.05
N HIS A 216 -17.97 18.60 1.02
CA HIS A 216 -17.12 17.75 1.84
C HIS A 216 -17.25 18.07 3.34
N SER A 217 -17.90 17.19 4.09
CA SER A 217 -18.27 17.40 5.50
C SER A 217 -17.09 17.75 6.41
N ARG A 218 -16.01 16.97 6.35
CA ARG A 218 -14.82 17.18 7.20
C ARG A 218 -14.04 18.44 6.84
N ALA A 219 -13.83 18.70 5.55
CA ALA A 219 -13.16 19.91 5.07
C ALA A 219 -13.89 21.20 5.48
N LEU A 220 -15.23 21.22 5.44
CA LEU A 220 -16.03 22.34 5.93
C LEU A 220 -15.79 22.61 7.42
N GLY A 221 -15.76 21.56 8.25
CA GLY A 221 -15.44 21.67 9.67
C GLY A 221 -14.01 22.12 9.93
N ASN A 222 -13.04 21.50 9.26
CA ASN A 222 -11.62 21.82 9.37
C ASN A 222 -11.33 23.27 8.97
N LYS A 223 -11.96 23.77 7.90
CA LYS A 223 -11.81 25.16 7.46
C LYS A 223 -12.17 26.15 8.56
N VAL A 224 -13.33 25.97 9.20
CA VAL A 224 -13.78 26.84 10.29
C VAL A 224 -12.78 26.78 11.45
N TYR A 225 -12.35 25.57 11.80
CA TYR A 225 -11.40 25.34 12.89
C TYR A 225 -10.03 26.00 12.63
N TYR A 226 -9.44 25.82 11.44
CA TYR A 226 -8.16 26.42 11.08
C TYR A 226 -8.22 27.95 11.03
N GLN A 227 -9.32 28.52 10.52
CA GLN A 227 -9.53 29.97 10.50
C GLN A 227 -9.62 30.56 11.92
N ASP A 228 -10.28 29.87 12.84
CA ASP A 228 -10.37 30.31 14.24
C ASP A 228 -9.00 30.28 14.93
N GLN A 229 -8.23 29.21 14.74
CA GLN A 229 -6.89 29.08 15.30
C GLN A 229 -5.93 30.16 14.80
N LEU A 230 -5.97 30.52 13.51
CA LEU A 230 -5.15 31.61 12.96
C LEU A 230 -5.51 32.97 13.56
N LYS A 231 -6.81 33.26 13.74
CA LYS A 231 -7.25 34.49 14.43
C LYS A 231 -6.79 34.53 15.89
N GLY A 232 -6.78 33.39 16.57
CA GLY A 232 -6.23 33.25 17.91
C GLY A 232 -4.74 33.60 17.97
N GLN A 233 -3.94 33.09 17.03
CA GLN A 233 -2.50 33.36 16.91
C GLN A 233 -2.19 34.83 16.59
N GLU A 234 -3.01 35.49 15.77
CA GLU A 234 -2.90 36.93 15.51
C GLU A 234 -3.15 37.76 16.78
N ASN A 235 -4.15 37.39 17.58
CA ASN A 235 -4.47 38.09 18.83
C ASN A 235 -3.40 37.91 19.94
N GLU A 236 -2.65 36.80 19.93
CA GLU A 236 -1.52 36.55 20.84
C GLU A 236 -0.25 37.27 20.39
N THR A 237 0.01 37.36 19.09
CA THR A 237 1.17 38.07 18.52
C THR A 237 1.05 39.60 18.67
N VAL A 238 -0.15 40.17 18.60
CA VAL A 238 -0.37 41.62 18.85
C VAL A 238 -0.14 42.01 20.33
N LYS A 239 -0.17 41.08 21.29
CA LYS A 239 0.04 41.38 22.73
C LYS A 239 1.51 41.40 23.17
N ARG A 240 2.47 41.08 22.30
CA ARG A 240 3.91 41.19 22.62
C ARG A 240 4.54 42.35 21.86
N LYS A 241 4.29 43.58 22.35
CA LYS A 241 5.15 44.72 22.06
C LYS A 241 6.12 44.90 23.23
N GLY A 242 7.19 44.13 23.18
CA GLY A 242 8.43 44.37 23.92
C GLY A 242 9.52 44.62 22.88
N ASP A 243 10.20 45.75 23.03
CA ASP A 243 11.23 46.24 22.12
C ASP A 243 12.39 45.23 22.05
N ASP A 244 12.62 44.64 20.88
CA ASP A 244 13.94 44.28 20.39
C ASP A 244 13.85 44.04 18.88
N GLU A 245 14.61 44.85 18.15
CA GLU A 245 14.82 44.75 16.71
C GLU A 245 15.51 43.42 16.40
N SER A 246 14.75 42.43 15.93
CA SER A 246 15.31 41.28 15.23
C SER A 246 14.62 41.12 13.88
N GLU A 247 15.45 41.03 12.85
CA GLU A 247 15.11 41.16 11.44
C GLU A 247 14.11 40.09 10.95
N ASN A 248 13.31 40.48 9.96
CA ASN A 248 12.44 39.58 9.19
C ASN A 248 13.28 38.45 8.56
N ILE A 249 12.99 37.20 8.91
CA ILE A 249 13.60 36.04 8.24
C ILE A 249 12.91 35.85 6.87
N PRO A 250 13.66 35.78 5.75
CA PRO A 250 13.06 35.59 4.43
C PRO A 250 12.42 34.20 4.28
N ILE A 251 11.28 34.17 3.59
CA ILE A 251 10.65 32.97 3.04
C ILE A 251 11.60 32.40 1.98
N ASN A 252 12.49 31.47 2.37
CA ASN A 252 13.09 30.49 1.47
C ASN A 252 13.80 29.40 2.29
N GLY A 253 13.23 28.19 2.24
CA GLY A 253 13.76 26.99 2.89
C GLY A 253 12.87 26.52 4.04
N VAL A 254 11.75 25.87 3.72
CA VAL A 254 10.95 25.14 4.72
C VAL A 254 11.83 24.02 5.28
N LYS A 255 12.32 24.19 6.51
CA LYS A 255 12.99 23.12 7.26
C LYS A 255 11.90 22.28 7.92
N PHE A 256 11.67 21.10 7.37
CA PHE A 256 10.77 20.09 7.89
C PHE A 256 11.41 19.46 9.13
N TYR A 257 10.77 19.60 10.28
CA TYR A 257 11.22 18.95 11.50
C TYR A 257 10.51 17.60 11.62
N LYS A 258 11.27 16.51 11.51
CA LYS A 258 10.83 15.21 12.06
C LYS A 258 10.38 15.44 13.50
N PRO A 259 9.30 14.79 13.97
CA PRO A 259 8.99 14.77 15.38
C PRO A 259 10.25 14.34 16.13
N ASN A 260 10.76 15.23 16.99
CA ASN A 260 11.87 14.93 17.87
C ASN A 260 11.30 13.98 18.92
N TYR A 261 11.26 12.69 18.62
CA TYR A 261 11.13 11.68 19.64
C TYR A 261 12.38 11.87 20.50
N ASP A 262 12.22 12.48 21.68
CA ASP A 262 13.21 12.37 22.75
C ASP A 262 13.48 10.88 22.88
N ASP A 263 14.60 10.43 22.34
CA ASP A 263 14.97 9.04 22.34
C ASP A 263 16.06 8.82 23.38
N PRO A 264 15.71 8.28 24.55
CA PRO A 264 16.69 7.90 25.55
C PRO A 264 17.64 6.76 25.10
N PHE A 265 17.42 6.12 23.94
CA PHE A 265 18.12 4.90 23.51
C PHE A 265 18.91 4.98 22.19
N GLY A 266 18.88 6.09 21.43
CA GLY A 266 19.82 6.34 20.32
C GLY A 266 19.43 5.82 18.93
N LYS A 267 18.22 6.09 18.45
CA LYS A 267 17.68 5.84 17.11
C LYS A 267 18.59 6.45 16.06
N ASP A 268 19.00 7.70 16.24
CA ASP A 268 19.93 8.36 15.32
C ASP A 268 21.27 7.63 15.24
N LEU A 269 21.77 7.13 16.38
CA LEU A 269 23.00 6.34 16.46
C LEU A 269 22.81 4.96 15.79
N TYR A 270 21.69 4.30 16.05
CA TYR A 270 21.31 3.03 15.41
C TYR A 270 21.24 3.19 13.89
N GLU A 271 20.56 4.22 13.40
CA GLU A 271 20.45 4.47 11.97
C GLU A 271 21.81 4.83 11.35
N ALA A 272 22.64 5.61 12.05
CA ALA A 272 24.00 5.92 11.63
C ALA A 272 24.89 4.66 11.56
N LEU A 273 24.74 3.74 12.52
CA LEU A 273 25.39 2.42 12.49
C LEU A 273 24.94 1.59 11.28
N CYS A 274 23.64 1.56 10.98
CA CYS A 274 23.12 0.88 9.77
C CYS A 274 23.67 1.48 8.47
N ARG A 275 23.93 2.80 8.43
CA ARG A 275 24.56 3.48 7.29
C ARG A 275 26.09 3.32 7.25
N GLY A 276 26.71 2.76 8.30
CA GLY A 276 28.17 2.68 8.42
C GLY A 276 28.85 4.04 8.66
N GLU A 277 28.11 5.04 9.13
CA GLU A 277 28.63 6.38 9.45
C GLU A 277 29.46 6.38 10.74
N VAL A 278 29.29 5.35 11.57
CA VAL A 278 29.97 5.21 12.86
C VAL A 278 31.03 4.12 12.75
N SER A 279 32.29 4.52 12.89
CA SER A 279 33.43 3.60 12.94
C SER A 279 33.94 3.44 14.37
N THR A 280 34.28 2.21 14.77
CA THR A 280 34.98 1.96 16.03
C THR A 280 36.37 2.59 16.01
N PRO A 281 36.85 3.18 17.13
CA PRO A 281 38.20 3.75 17.19
C PRO A 281 39.28 2.71 16.85
N VAL A 282 40.34 3.15 16.19
CA VAL A 282 41.44 2.28 15.73
C VAL A 282 42.08 1.53 16.90
N GLU A 283 42.16 2.17 18.07
CA GLU A 283 42.71 1.57 19.30
C GLU A 283 41.87 0.41 19.83
N VAL A 284 40.56 0.44 19.58
CA VAL A 284 39.63 -0.64 19.94
C VAL A 284 39.69 -1.75 18.89
N GLN A 285 39.66 -1.39 17.59
CA GLN A 285 39.76 -2.35 16.50
C GLN A 285 41.07 -3.16 16.57
N ALA A 286 42.19 -2.51 16.92
CA ALA A 286 43.50 -3.17 17.05
C ALA A 286 43.54 -4.23 18.17
N LYS A 287 42.60 -4.20 19.12
CA LYS A 287 42.47 -5.20 20.19
C LYS A 287 41.61 -6.39 19.79
N LEU A 288 40.74 -6.24 18.78
CA LEU A 288 39.88 -7.32 18.28
C LEU A 288 40.74 -8.38 17.59
N LYS A 289 40.41 -9.66 17.82
CA LYS A 289 41.20 -10.79 17.32
C LYS A 289 40.31 -11.88 16.75
N CYS A 290 40.78 -12.48 15.66
CA CYS A 290 40.27 -13.76 15.18
C CYS A 290 41.14 -14.88 15.74
N ARG A 291 40.51 -15.94 16.27
CA ARG A 291 41.23 -17.08 16.87
C ARG A 291 40.50 -18.40 16.64
N TYR A 292 41.30 -19.46 16.64
CA TYR A 292 40.81 -20.82 16.66
C TYR A 292 40.52 -21.27 18.10
N LEU A 293 39.28 -21.67 18.36
CA LEU A 293 38.83 -22.08 19.69
C LEU A 293 38.60 -23.59 19.72
N SER A 294 39.38 -24.30 20.53
CA SER A 294 39.30 -25.76 20.71
C SER A 294 38.89 -26.21 22.12
N ARG A 295 39.13 -25.38 23.15
CA ARG A 295 38.79 -25.63 24.58
C ARG A 295 39.01 -27.09 25.03
N ASP A 296 40.23 -27.59 24.85
CA ASP A 296 40.68 -28.94 25.26
C ASP A 296 39.86 -30.13 24.77
N ASN A 297 38.87 -29.91 23.88
CA ASN A 297 38.09 -30.97 23.29
C ASN A 297 38.91 -31.69 22.21
N PRO A 298 39.13 -33.02 22.30
CA PRO A 298 39.93 -33.77 21.33
C PRO A 298 39.48 -33.59 19.87
N PHE A 299 38.17 -33.47 19.62
CA PHE A 299 37.62 -33.25 18.28
C PHE A 299 37.95 -31.84 17.77
N LEU A 300 37.76 -30.81 18.60
CA LEU A 300 38.04 -29.43 18.22
C LEU A 300 39.54 -29.11 18.13
N LYS A 301 40.42 -30.01 18.56
CA LYS A 301 41.86 -29.92 18.22
C LYS A 301 42.12 -30.18 16.74
N LEU A 302 41.28 -31.00 16.09
CA LEU A 302 41.36 -31.30 14.66
C LEU A 302 40.51 -30.34 13.82
N ALA A 303 39.36 -29.94 14.35
CA ALA A 303 38.42 -29.00 13.72
C ALA A 303 38.04 -27.86 14.68
N PRO A 304 38.94 -26.90 14.95
CA PRO A 304 38.68 -25.81 15.87
C PRO A 304 37.62 -24.85 15.33
N PHE A 305 36.83 -24.26 16.23
CA PHE A 305 35.90 -23.19 15.84
C PHE A 305 36.67 -21.95 15.41
N LYS A 306 36.24 -21.35 14.31
CA LYS A 306 36.72 -20.06 13.84
C LYS A 306 35.93 -18.97 14.56
N VAL A 307 36.57 -18.24 15.45
CA VAL A 307 35.93 -17.20 16.26
C VAL A 307 36.50 -15.85 15.92
N GLU A 308 35.63 -14.89 15.65
CA GLU A 308 35.94 -13.48 15.45
C GLU A 308 35.38 -12.67 16.63
N GLU A 309 36.23 -11.89 17.29
CA GLU A 309 35.81 -10.92 18.31
C GLU A 309 35.32 -9.65 17.61
N ALA A 310 34.02 -9.41 17.62
CA ALA A 310 33.38 -8.27 16.99
C ALA A 310 33.26 -7.04 17.91
N HIS A 311 33.21 -7.26 19.24
CA HIS A 311 33.20 -6.19 20.24
C HIS A 311 33.74 -6.70 21.58
N LEU A 312 34.49 -5.85 22.30
CA LEU A 312 35.03 -6.15 23.63
C LEU A 312 34.09 -5.90 24.83
N GLU A 313 33.15 -4.96 24.73
CA GLU A 313 32.28 -4.59 25.86
C GLU A 313 30.99 -3.94 25.34
N PRO A 314 29.85 -4.66 25.31
CA PRO A 314 29.72 -6.06 25.70
C PRO A 314 30.52 -6.98 24.76
N ASP A 315 30.94 -8.13 25.30
CA ASP A 315 31.60 -9.18 24.53
C ASP A 315 30.68 -9.67 23.40
N LEU A 316 31.09 -9.45 22.15
CA LEU A 316 30.41 -9.95 20.95
C LEU A 316 31.35 -10.82 20.14
N PHE A 317 30.95 -12.07 19.90
CA PHE A 317 31.72 -13.05 19.13
C PHE A 317 30.91 -13.55 17.95
N ILE A 318 31.55 -13.64 16.79
CA ILE A 318 31.00 -14.25 15.57
C ILE A 318 31.70 -15.59 15.39
N PHE A 319 30.92 -16.66 15.25
CA PHE A 319 31.44 -17.98 14.97
C PHE A 319 31.21 -18.33 13.50
N HIS A 320 32.28 -18.59 12.78
CA HIS A 320 32.25 -18.91 11.36
C HIS A 320 32.20 -20.42 11.13
N ASP A 321 31.46 -20.83 10.10
CA ASP A 321 31.35 -22.22 9.61
C ASP A 321 30.94 -23.25 10.68
N VAL A 322 30.13 -22.85 11.67
CA VAL A 322 29.67 -23.76 12.74
C VAL A 322 28.54 -24.68 12.29
N MET A 323 27.78 -24.26 11.27
CA MET A 323 26.63 -25.00 10.75
C MET A 323 26.72 -25.07 9.23
N SER A 324 26.34 -26.21 8.67
CA SER A 324 26.19 -26.38 7.23
C SER A 324 24.96 -25.62 6.72
N ASP A 325 24.94 -25.26 5.43
CA ASP A 325 23.79 -24.62 4.80
C ASP A 325 22.48 -25.41 5.02
N LYS A 326 22.55 -26.75 5.02
CA LYS A 326 21.39 -27.61 5.27
C LYS A 326 20.85 -27.49 6.70
N GLU A 327 21.74 -27.37 7.69
CA GLU A 327 21.35 -27.15 9.09
C GLU A 327 20.77 -25.75 9.28
N ILE A 328 21.38 -24.74 8.63
CA ILE A 328 20.86 -23.36 8.61
C ILE A 328 19.44 -23.34 8.06
N GLU A 329 19.19 -23.97 6.91
CA GLU A 329 17.84 -24.04 6.33
C GLU A 329 16.87 -24.83 7.21
N THR A 330 17.33 -25.89 7.88
CA THR A 330 16.51 -26.64 8.83
C THR A 330 16.11 -25.77 10.02
N ILE A 331 17.04 -25.01 10.59
CA ILE A 331 16.76 -24.09 11.71
C ILE A 331 15.82 -22.99 11.25
N LYS A 332 16.05 -22.37 10.09
CA LYS A 332 15.13 -21.37 9.52
C LYS A 332 13.71 -21.92 9.41
N ARG A 333 13.55 -23.14 8.88
CA ARG A 333 12.25 -23.81 8.75
C ARG A 333 11.61 -24.13 10.10
N LEU A 334 12.40 -24.48 11.12
CA LEU A 334 11.89 -24.74 12.48
C LEU A 334 11.54 -23.46 13.24
N ALA A 335 12.25 -22.37 12.97
CA ALA A 335 12.07 -21.06 13.58
C ALA A 335 10.94 -20.24 12.93
N GLN A 336 10.50 -20.62 11.73
CA GLN A 336 9.27 -20.09 11.16
C GLN A 336 8.12 -20.30 12.14
N PRO A 337 7.31 -19.26 12.43
CA PRO A 337 6.17 -19.41 13.31
C PRO A 337 5.28 -20.52 12.77
N ARG A 338 5.18 -21.64 13.52
CA ARG A 338 4.15 -22.64 13.25
C ARG A 338 2.82 -22.02 13.64
N GLN A 339 2.20 -21.27 12.73
CA GLN A 339 0.83 -20.82 12.89
C GLN A 339 -0.13 -22.01 12.70
N GLN A 340 -0.13 -22.90 13.69
CA GLN A 340 -1.26 -23.79 13.96
C GLN A 340 -1.49 -23.79 15.48
N LEU A 341 -2.70 -23.36 15.85
CA LEU A 341 -3.40 -23.59 17.13
C LEU A 341 -3.13 -22.61 18.29
N PHE A 342 -3.49 -21.33 18.10
CA PHE A 342 -4.25 -20.62 19.13
C PHE A 342 -5.63 -20.24 18.57
N LYS A 343 -6.42 -21.27 18.22
CA LYS A 343 -7.87 -21.13 18.41
C LYS A 343 -8.08 -21.07 19.91
N THR A 344 -8.23 -19.88 20.47
CA THR A 344 -8.78 -19.74 21.82
C THR A 344 -10.17 -20.35 21.79
N ASN A 345 -10.29 -21.56 22.33
CA ASN A 345 -11.56 -22.10 22.80
C ASN A 345 -12.10 -21.12 23.84
N ASN A 346 -12.94 -20.18 23.40
CA ASN A 346 -13.89 -19.53 24.30
C ASN A 346 -14.98 -20.57 24.63
N ASN A 347 -14.64 -21.46 25.56
CA ASN A 347 -15.58 -22.28 26.29
C ASN A 347 -15.14 -22.27 27.74
N TYR A 348 -15.48 -21.21 28.48
CA TYR A 348 -15.71 -21.26 29.92
C TYR A 348 -16.70 -20.16 30.34
N VAL A 349 -17.90 -20.65 30.68
CA VAL A 349 -19.04 -20.07 31.45
C VAL A 349 -19.84 -18.93 30.83
#